data_AF-A0A662P5G2-F1
#
_entry.id   AF-A0A662P5G2-F1
#
_cell.length_a   1.000
_cell.length_b   1.000
_cell.length_c   1.000
_cell.angle_alpha   90.00
_cell.angle_beta   90.00
_cell.angle_gamma   90.00
#
_symmetry.space_group_name_H-M   'P 1'
#
loop_
_entity.id
_entity.type
_entity.pdbx_description
1 polymer ?
#
loop_
_entity_poly.entity_id
_entity_poly.type
_entity_poly.pdbx_seq_one_letter_code
_entity_poly.pdbx_strand_id
1 'polypeptide(L)'
;MLSFVRETAPEYVINAPPGVYDITRGHTGTSIRKYMTLAHDVAEEMGVQVEIEADHITVTSPSKAVKRIVGVEVEYGLSDEELKESMDYIRTEIEEAVQTGYVDFFTIDTCEMVRLEVDSMDSRSVEERFKDTVPKEEAENLMKRYIGRNFVFIGSSGRPFHLNFSKIDVMRLALKYLDSLDLALKMYRMICEEMKKIRRPFGIEVAFDELPELTKEKDLYFYLRELWDRGLSIDFIAPNIGFKKRKDYEGDLVELRDRVERLSSIARSFGTLLSFHSGSGSGPFTGKGKGVYEALLEATGENLKYKVSGVYIELLFKIMESYPKGTR
;
A
#
# COMPACT_ATOMS: atom_id res chain seq x y z
N MET A 1 5.81 -2.60 12.71
CA MET A 1 5.42 -3.19 11.42
C MET A 1 6.69 -3.44 10.64
N LEU A 2 6.90 -4.66 10.19
CA LEU A 2 8.03 -5.08 9.37
C LEU A 2 7.46 -5.58 8.05
N SER A 3 7.99 -5.14 6.91
CA SER A 3 7.52 -5.68 5.63
C SER A 3 7.99 -7.12 5.47
N PHE A 4 7.12 -7.92 4.86
CA PHE A 4 7.30 -9.36 4.67
C PHE A 4 8.39 -9.71 3.65
N VAL A 5 8.64 -8.79 2.73
CA VAL A 5 9.58 -8.98 1.62
C VAL A 5 10.97 -8.41 1.95
N ARG A 6 11.06 -7.36 2.78
CA ARG A 6 12.31 -6.64 3.06
C ARG A 6 12.85 -6.94 4.46
N GLU A 7 12.15 -6.52 5.51
CA GLU A 7 12.64 -6.62 6.88
C GLU A 7 12.53 -8.05 7.41
N THR A 8 11.42 -8.73 7.16
CA THR A 8 11.21 -10.15 7.47
C THR A 8 11.27 -11.00 6.21
N ALA A 9 11.24 -12.32 6.35
CA ALA A 9 11.10 -13.29 5.27
C ALA A 9 10.60 -14.62 5.85
N PRO A 10 10.15 -15.59 5.03
CA PRO A 10 9.88 -16.94 5.50
C PRO A 10 11.08 -17.58 6.19
N GLU A 11 10.84 -18.46 7.15
CA GLU A 11 11.87 -19.09 7.98
C GLU A 11 12.92 -19.85 7.15
N TYR A 12 12.52 -20.47 6.04
CA TYR A 12 13.46 -21.16 5.15
C TYR A 12 14.44 -20.20 4.45
N VAL A 13 14.06 -18.93 4.26
CA VAL A 13 14.95 -17.89 3.72
C VAL A 13 15.94 -17.44 4.78
N ILE A 14 15.45 -17.19 6.00
CA ILE A 14 16.30 -16.74 7.12
C ILE A 14 17.34 -17.79 7.50
N ASN A 15 16.99 -19.07 7.42
CA ASN A 15 17.88 -20.19 7.74
C ASN A 15 18.79 -20.62 6.58
N ALA A 16 18.67 -20.01 5.40
CA ALA A 16 19.48 -20.38 4.25
C ALA A 16 20.94 -19.92 4.39
N PRO A 17 21.91 -20.65 3.79
CA PRO A 17 23.29 -20.21 3.74
C PRO A 17 23.43 -18.81 3.08
N PRO A 18 24.42 -17.99 3.50
CA PRO A 18 24.70 -16.71 2.86
C PRO A 18 24.90 -16.84 1.35
N GLY A 19 24.27 -15.95 0.58
CA GLY A 19 24.37 -15.90 -0.89
C GLY A 19 23.31 -16.68 -1.65
N VAL A 20 22.43 -17.43 -0.98
CA VAL A 20 21.28 -18.11 -1.63
C VAL A 20 20.20 -17.10 -2.04
N TYR A 21 19.94 -16.11 -1.19
CA TYR A 21 18.96 -15.05 -1.44
C TYR A 21 19.64 -13.68 -1.42
N ASP A 22 18.98 -12.69 -2.03
CA ASP A 22 19.42 -11.29 -2.00
C ASP A 22 19.60 -10.80 -0.55
N ILE A 23 20.70 -10.08 -0.29
CA ILE A 23 21.06 -9.61 1.06
C ILE A 23 20.01 -8.68 1.71
N THR A 24 19.16 -8.05 0.90
CA THR A 24 18.10 -7.17 1.37
C THR A 24 16.79 -7.91 1.72
N ARG A 25 16.72 -9.21 1.44
CA ARG A 25 15.56 -10.06 1.77
C ARG A 25 15.67 -10.57 3.21
N GLY A 26 14.68 -10.27 4.05
CA GLY A 26 14.70 -10.66 5.46
C GLY A 26 15.91 -10.10 6.22
N HIS A 27 16.38 -8.91 5.86
CA HIS A 27 17.67 -8.38 6.30
C HIS A 27 17.78 -8.16 7.82
N THR A 28 16.67 -8.23 8.57
CA THR A 28 16.69 -8.19 10.04
C THR A 28 17.09 -9.53 10.67
N GLY A 29 17.12 -10.62 9.90
CA GLY A 29 17.32 -11.97 10.42
C GLY A 29 16.12 -12.50 11.21
N THR A 30 14.95 -11.86 11.10
CA THR A 30 13.71 -12.26 11.78
C THR A 30 12.76 -12.90 10.77
N SER A 31 12.31 -14.13 11.04
CA SER A 31 11.30 -14.77 10.18
C SER A 31 9.91 -14.19 10.42
N ILE A 32 9.02 -14.34 9.43
CA ILE A 32 7.60 -13.98 9.55
C ILE A 32 6.99 -14.66 10.76
N ARG A 33 7.20 -15.99 10.90
CA ARG A 33 6.74 -16.76 12.06
C ARG A 33 7.22 -16.16 13.38
N LYS A 34 8.52 -15.92 13.51
CA LYS A 34 9.12 -15.38 14.73
C LYS A 34 8.56 -14.01 15.07
N TYR A 35 8.43 -13.12 14.09
CA TYR A 35 7.90 -11.78 14.29
C TYR A 35 6.46 -11.81 14.82
N MET A 36 5.58 -12.57 14.15
CA MET A 36 4.16 -12.61 14.51
C MET A 36 3.90 -13.32 15.85
N THR A 37 4.55 -14.46 16.10
CA THR A 37 4.42 -15.17 17.38
C THR A 37 4.92 -14.31 18.53
N LEU A 38 6.09 -13.69 18.41
CA LEU A 38 6.61 -12.81 19.46
C LEU A 38 5.72 -11.59 19.69
N ALA A 39 5.21 -10.98 18.62
CA ALA A 39 4.29 -9.85 18.75
C ALA A 39 3.00 -10.24 19.48
N HIS A 40 2.45 -11.42 19.19
CA HIS A 40 1.28 -11.96 19.88
C HIS A 40 1.56 -12.26 21.36
N ASP A 41 2.59 -13.06 21.65
CA ASP A 41 2.89 -13.53 23.00
C ASP A 41 3.16 -12.35 23.95
N VAL A 42 3.95 -11.36 23.49
CA VAL A 42 4.25 -10.15 24.29
C VAL A 42 3.00 -9.29 24.47
N ALA A 43 2.14 -9.16 23.45
CA ALA A 43 0.91 -8.40 23.57
C ALA A 43 -0.06 -9.06 24.58
N GLU A 44 -0.15 -10.39 24.57
CA GLU A 44 -0.94 -11.15 25.54
C GLU A 44 -0.39 -10.98 26.96
N GLU A 45 0.93 -11.11 27.15
CA GLU A 45 1.59 -10.89 28.45
C GLU A 45 1.34 -9.48 29.00
N MET A 46 1.39 -8.47 28.12
CA MET A 46 1.17 -7.08 28.48
C MET A 46 -0.32 -6.71 28.60
N GLY A 47 -1.25 -7.60 28.22
CA GLY A 47 -2.68 -7.33 28.23
C GLY A 47 -3.11 -6.20 27.29
N VAL A 48 -2.39 -6.02 26.18
CA VAL A 48 -2.68 -4.96 25.18
C VAL A 48 -3.33 -5.56 23.94
N GLN A 49 -4.33 -4.85 23.41
CA GLN A 49 -4.95 -5.25 22.16
C GLN A 49 -4.07 -4.84 20.98
N VAL A 50 -3.75 -5.81 20.12
CA VAL A 50 -2.98 -5.59 18.88
C VAL A 50 -3.65 -6.32 17.72
N GLU A 51 -3.54 -5.74 16.54
CA GLU A 51 -3.79 -6.43 15.27
C GLU A 51 -2.43 -6.59 14.57
N ILE A 52 -2.16 -7.79 14.07
CA ILE A 52 -0.88 -8.09 13.44
C ILE A 52 -1.04 -8.08 11.92
N GLU A 53 -0.27 -7.21 11.28
CA GLU A 53 -0.33 -6.96 9.86
C GLU A 53 0.83 -7.64 9.12
N ALA A 54 0.50 -8.36 8.04
CA ALA A 54 1.41 -8.78 6.99
C ALA A 54 1.62 -7.61 6.01
N ASP A 55 2.69 -6.83 6.23
CA ASP A 55 2.89 -5.55 5.57
C ASP A 55 3.69 -5.68 4.26
N HIS A 56 3.24 -4.96 3.22
CA HIS A 56 3.84 -4.89 1.88
C HIS A 56 4.18 -6.27 1.31
N ILE A 57 3.16 -7.07 1.03
CA ILE A 57 3.28 -8.22 0.15
C ILE A 57 3.35 -7.67 -1.28
N THR A 58 4.44 -7.96 -2.00
CA THR A 58 4.69 -7.39 -3.32
C THR A 58 5.44 -8.36 -4.22
N VAL A 59 5.23 -8.23 -5.54
CA VAL A 59 6.01 -8.93 -6.57
C VAL A 59 7.37 -8.28 -6.83
N THR A 60 7.64 -7.13 -6.22
CA THR A 60 8.91 -6.42 -6.39
C THR A 60 10.05 -7.16 -5.69
N SER A 61 11.18 -7.34 -6.38
CA SER A 61 12.37 -7.85 -5.70
C SER A 61 12.87 -6.86 -4.64
N PRO A 62 13.32 -7.32 -3.46
CA PRO A 62 13.79 -6.46 -2.38
C PRO A 62 14.82 -5.41 -2.81
N SER A 63 15.77 -5.78 -3.67
CA SER A 63 16.81 -4.88 -4.17
C SER A 63 16.28 -3.84 -5.16
N LYS A 64 15.23 -4.13 -5.95
CA LYS A 64 14.54 -3.09 -6.75
C LYS A 64 13.79 -2.12 -5.83
N ALA A 65 13.10 -2.61 -4.81
CA ALA A 65 12.40 -1.77 -3.83
C ALA A 65 13.36 -0.85 -3.06
N VAL A 66 14.51 -1.36 -2.61
CA VAL A 66 15.55 -0.56 -1.94
C VAL A 66 16.10 0.52 -2.87
N LYS A 67 16.40 0.18 -4.14
CA LYS A 67 16.87 1.15 -5.15
C LYS A 67 15.88 2.31 -5.36
N ARG A 68 14.57 2.04 -5.37
CA ARG A 68 13.54 3.09 -5.45
C ARG A 68 13.53 3.99 -4.22
N ILE A 69 13.63 3.41 -3.02
CA ILE A 69 13.68 4.19 -1.76
C ILE A 69 14.85 5.18 -1.78
N VAL A 70 16.00 4.80 -2.37
CA VAL A 70 17.18 5.67 -2.48
C VAL A 70 17.20 6.55 -3.74
N GLY A 71 16.13 6.55 -4.54
CA GLY A 71 15.98 7.42 -5.70
C GLY A 71 16.78 7.01 -6.94
N VAL A 72 17.15 5.72 -7.05
CA VAL A 72 17.80 5.16 -8.24
C VAL A 72 16.72 4.73 -9.24
N GLU A 73 16.87 5.12 -10.52
CA GLU A 73 15.98 4.67 -11.60
C GLU A 73 16.08 3.15 -11.77
N VAL A 74 14.93 2.48 -11.79
CA VAL A 74 14.79 1.04 -12.00
C VAL A 74 13.81 0.85 -13.15
N GLU A 75 14.14 -0.02 -14.11
CA GLU A 75 13.18 -0.41 -15.16
C GLU A 75 11.96 -1.10 -14.55
N TYR A 76 10.78 -0.57 -14.88
CA TYR A 76 9.49 -1.12 -14.47
C TYR A 76 9.14 -2.36 -15.31
N GLY A 77 8.63 -3.39 -14.64
CA GLY A 77 8.15 -4.61 -15.27
C GLY A 77 8.85 -5.88 -14.79
N LEU A 78 8.11 -6.99 -14.87
CA LEU A 78 8.57 -8.35 -14.61
C LEU A 78 8.26 -9.20 -15.84
N SER A 79 9.19 -10.08 -16.23
CA SER A 79 8.88 -11.16 -17.17
C SER A 79 7.85 -12.14 -16.57
N ASP A 80 7.19 -12.94 -17.41
CA ASP A 80 6.21 -13.93 -16.94
C ASP A 80 6.82 -14.95 -15.97
N GLU A 81 8.11 -15.28 -16.15
CA GLU A 81 8.85 -16.19 -15.27
C GLU A 81 9.17 -15.54 -13.92
N GLU A 82 9.69 -14.31 -13.92
CA GLU A 82 9.93 -13.55 -12.67
C GLU A 82 8.64 -13.29 -11.90
N LEU A 83 7.54 -13.01 -12.60
CA LEU A 83 6.23 -12.85 -11.99
C LEU A 83 5.78 -14.15 -11.33
N LYS A 84 5.95 -15.30 -12.00
CA LYS A 84 5.60 -16.60 -11.43
C LYS A 84 6.41 -16.91 -10.18
N GLU A 85 7.73 -16.75 -10.22
CA GLU A 85 8.60 -16.96 -9.06
C GLU A 85 8.23 -16.04 -7.89
N SER A 86 7.92 -14.77 -8.19
CA SER A 86 7.48 -13.81 -7.18
C SER A 86 6.13 -14.20 -6.56
N MET A 87 5.19 -14.69 -7.37
CA MET A 87 3.90 -15.18 -6.87
C MET A 87 4.03 -16.45 -6.02
N ASP A 88 4.92 -17.37 -6.40
CA ASP A 88 5.21 -18.56 -5.59
C ASP A 88 5.88 -18.16 -4.26
N TYR A 89 6.78 -17.17 -4.28
CA TYR A 89 7.37 -16.60 -3.06
C TYR A 89 6.31 -15.96 -2.15
N ILE A 90 5.47 -15.08 -2.69
CA ILE A 90 4.35 -14.44 -1.97
C ILE A 90 3.46 -15.49 -1.32
N ARG A 91 3.17 -16.60 -2.01
CA ARG A 91 2.38 -17.69 -1.44
C ARG A 91 3.04 -18.24 -0.17
N THR A 92 4.36 -18.45 -0.16
CA THR A 92 5.06 -18.92 1.04
C THR A 92 5.04 -17.91 2.19
N GLU A 93 5.08 -16.60 1.89
CA GLU A 93 4.95 -15.55 2.91
C GLU A 93 3.57 -15.58 3.55
N ILE A 94 2.52 -15.64 2.74
CA ILE A 94 1.13 -15.73 3.20
C ILE A 94 0.92 -17.01 4.00
N GLU A 95 1.36 -18.16 3.49
CA GLU A 95 1.25 -19.45 4.16
C GLU A 95 1.90 -19.42 5.54
N GLU A 96 3.13 -18.91 5.66
CA GLU A 96 3.81 -18.82 6.96
C GLU A 96 3.08 -17.89 7.92
N ALA A 97 2.61 -16.73 7.45
CA ALA A 97 1.82 -15.79 8.26
C ALA A 97 0.54 -16.44 8.79
N VAL A 98 -0.23 -17.07 7.91
CA VAL A 98 -1.50 -17.72 8.25
C VAL A 98 -1.28 -18.90 9.20
N GLN A 99 -0.21 -19.67 9.01
CA GLN A 99 0.15 -20.77 9.91
C GLN A 99 0.51 -20.33 11.33
N THR A 100 0.86 -19.06 11.55
CA THR A 100 1.01 -18.55 12.93
C THR A 100 -0.33 -18.48 13.66
N GLY A 101 -1.44 -18.37 12.91
CA GLY A 101 -2.77 -18.18 13.47
C GLY A 101 -3.02 -16.78 14.00
N TYR A 102 -2.07 -15.84 13.88
CA TYR A 102 -2.14 -14.50 14.51
C TYR A 102 -2.23 -13.34 13.52
N VAL A 103 -2.21 -13.59 12.20
CA VAL A 103 -2.38 -12.52 11.20
C VAL A 103 -3.83 -12.04 11.16
N ASP A 104 -4.01 -10.72 11.20
CA ASP A 104 -5.33 -10.06 11.15
C ASP A 104 -5.50 -9.21 9.89
N PHE A 105 -4.41 -8.81 9.25
CA PHE A 105 -4.45 -7.78 8.24
C PHE A 105 -3.35 -7.96 7.18
N PHE A 106 -3.64 -7.66 5.90
CA PHE A 106 -2.67 -7.77 4.81
C PHE A 106 -2.60 -6.47 4.00
N THR A 107 -1.38 -5.96 3.77
CA THR A 107 -1.14 -4.88 2.80
C THR A 107 -0.59 -5.43 1.50
N ILE A 108 -1.38 -5.29 0.44
CA ILE A 108 -1.03 -5.64 -0.93
C ILE A 108 -0.40 -4.42 -1.61
N ASP A 109 0.83 -4.57 -2.10
CA ASP A 109 1.52 -3.55 -2.87
C ASP A 109 1.74 -4.01 -4.32
N THR A 110 1.00 -3.36 -5.22
CA THR A 110 1.05 -3.60 -6.68
C THR A 110 1.59 -2.40 -7.46
N CYS A 111 2.28 -1.46 -6.81
CA CYS A 111 2.79 -0.25 -7.45
C CYS A 111 3.67 -0.54 -8.68
N GLU A 112 4.39 -1.67 -8.68
CA GLU A 112 5.25 -2.08 -9.79
C GLU A 112 4.51 -2.39 -11.10
N MET A 113 3.21 -2.72 -11.01
CA MET A 113 2.37 -3.00 -12.16
C MET A 113 1.66 -1.74 -12.68
N VAL A 114 1.87 -0.58 -12.05
CA VAL A 114 1.28 0.69 -12.47
C VAL A 114 2.13 1.31 -13.59
N ARG A 115 1.52 1.50 -14.76
CA ARG A 115 2.21 2.00 -15.96
C ARG A 115 2.21 3.53 -16.02
N LEU A 116 3.14 4.14 -15.29
CA LEU A 116 3.26 5.61 -15.18
C LEU A 116 3.58 6.29 -16.51
N GLU A 117 4.22 5.58 -17.46
CA GLU A 117 4.57 6.14 -18.76
C GLU A 117 3.35 6.58 -19.57
N VAL A 118 2.18 5.98 -19.30
CA VAL A 118 0.91 6.24 -19.98
C VAL A 118 0.43 7.69 -19.76
N ASP A 119 0.79 8.31 -18.64
CA ASP A 119 0.41 9.70 -18.34
C ASP A 119 1.09 10.69 -19.30
N SER A 120 2.24 10.33 -19.87
CA SER A 120 3.01 11.15 -20.82
C SER A 120 2.64 10.92 -22.29
N MET A 121 1.89 9.85 -22.60
CA MET A 121 1.49 9.52 -23.97
C MET A 121 0.48 10.52 -24.53
N ASP A 122 0.54 10.85 -25.83
CA ASP A 122 -0.51 11.64 -26.46
C ASP A 122 -1.80 10.83 -26.65
N SER A 123 -2.91 11.55 -26.88
CA SER A 123 -4.24 10.92 -26.95
C SER A 123 -4.37 9.85 -28.03
N ARG A 124 -3.70 10.02 -29.17
CA ARG A 124 -3.78 9.06 -30.27
C ARG A 124 -3.05 7.78 -29.90
N SER A 125 -1.85 7.87 -29.33
CA SER A 125 -1.12 6.70 -28.86
C SER A 125 -1.84 5.96 -27.73
N VAL A 126 -2.52 6.68 -26.84
CA VAL A 126 -3.37 6.04 -25.80
C VAL A 126 -4.53 5.28 -26.43
N GLU A 127 -5.24 5.87 -27.40
CA GLU A 127 -6.34 5.20 -28.11
C GLU A 127 -5.89 3.95 -28.85
N GLU A 128 -4.77 4.03 -29.59
CA GLU A 128 -4.18 2.90 -30.32
C GLU A 128 -3.78 1.78 -29.34
N ARG A 129 -3.01 2.10 -28.29
CA ARG A 129 -2.57 1.11 -27.29
C ARG A 129 -3.74 0.50 -26.53
N PHE A 130 -4.76 1.29 -26.18
CA PHE A 130 -5.95 0.79 -25.50
C PHE A 130 -6.71 -0.22 -26.35
N LYS A 131 -6.88 0.06 -27.65
CA LYS A 131 -7.53 -0.85 -28.59
C LYS A 131 -6.76 -2.17 -28.77
N ASP A 132 -5.44 -2.11 -28.73
CA ASP A 132 -4.58 -3.28 -28.95
C ASP A 132 -4.46 -4.17 -27.70
N THR A 133 -4.57 -3.59 -26.50
CA THR A 133 -4.28 -4.29 -25.24
C THR A 133 -5.52 -4.63 -24.42
N VAL A 134 -6.59 -3.85 -24.51
CA VAL A 134 -7.80 -4.06 -23.71
C VAL A 134 -8.84 -4.83 -24.52
N PRO A 135 -9.32 -6.00 -24.06
CA PRO A 135 -10.34 -6.77 -24.75
C PRO A 135 -11.60 -5.93 -25.02
N LYS A 136 -12.22 -6.14 -26.19
CA LYS A 136 -13.37 -5.34 -26.63
C LYS A 136 -14.51 -5.28 -25.60
N GLU A 137 -14.84 -6.40 -24.97
CA GLU A 137 -15.89 -6.47 -23.95
C GLU A 137 -15.53 -5.64 -22.70
N GLU A 138 -14.30 -5.76 -22.20
CA GLU A 138 -13.79 -4.97 -21.07
C GLU A 138 -13.82 -3.47 -21.41
N ALA A 139 -13.39 -3.11 -22.63
CA ALA A 139 -13.42 -1.74 -23.11
C ALA A 139 -14.85 -1.17 -23.16
N GLU A 140 -15.82 -1.92 -23.68
CA GLU A 140 -17.24 -1.50 -23.71
C GLU A 140 -17.80 -1.34 -22.29
N ASN A 141 -17.46 -2.26 -21.37
CA ASN A 141 -17.88 -2.20 -19.98
C ASN A 141 -17.27 -0.99 -19.24
N LEU A 142 -15.99 -0.70 -19.44
CA LEU A 142 -15.34 0.51 -18.94
C LEU A 142 -16.07 1.76 -19.45
N MET A 143 -16.28 1.89 -20.77
CA MET A 143 -16.97 3.06 -21.33
C MET A 143 -18.37 3.25 -20.75
N LYS A 144 -19.14 2.17 -20.61
CA LYS A 144 -20.50 2.21 -20.02
C LYS A 144 -20.51 2.64 -18.55
N ARG A 145 -19.48 2.25 -17.77
CA ARG A 145 -19.39 2.58 -16.34
C ARG A 145 -19.05 4.04 -16.09
N TYR A 146 -18.19 4.66 -16.91
CA TYR A 146 -17.65 6.00 -16.63
C TYR A 146 -18.23 7.12 -17.51
N ILE A 147 -18.50 6.87 -18.80
CA ILE A 147 -18.85 7.93 -19.75
C ILE A 147 -20.28 8.42 -19.56
N GLY A 148 -20.47 9.75 -19.61
CA GLY A 148 -21.78 10.39 -19.42
C GLY A 148 -22.28 10.34 -17.98
N ARG A 149 -21.43 9.94 -17.02
CA ARG A 149 -21.74 9.95 -15.59
C ARG A 149 -21.16 11.19 -14.91
N ASN A 150 -21.82 11.61 -13.84
CA ASN A 150 -21.33 12.62 -12.92
C ASN A 150 -21.31 12.02 -11.52
N PHE A 151 -20.11 11.82 -10.98
CA PHE A 151 -19.91 11.24 -9.65
C PHE A 151 -19.77 12.37 -8.65
N VAL A 152 -20.61 12.38 -7.62
CA VAL A 152 -20.66 13.45 -6.63
C VAL A 152 -20.18 12.90 -5.29
N PHE A 153 -19.26 13.61 -4.67
CA PHE A 153 -18.71 13.29 -3.35
C PHE A 153 -18.86 14.49 -2.43
N ILE A 154 -19.01 14.22 -1.14
CA ILE A 154 -19.13 15.25 -0.10
C ILE A 154 -18.00 15.02 0.89
N GLY A 155 -17.12 16.01 1.01
CA GLY A 155 -16.00 15.98 1.95
C GLY A 155 -16.43 16.15 3.40
N SER A 156 -15.49 16.01 4.35
CA SER A 156 -15.75 16.20 5.79
C SER A 156 -16.22 17.62 6.13
N SER A 157 -15.83 18.63 5.35
CA SER A 157 -16.29 20.01 5.44
C SER A 157 -17.72 20.23 4.92
N GLY A 158 -18.35 19.20 4.34
CA GLY A 158 -19.66 19.30 3.70
C GLY A 158 -19.62 19.91 2.30
N ARG A 159 -18.45 20.29 1.78
CA ARG A 159 -18.29 20.82 0.42
C ARG A 159 -18.41 19.69 -0.61
N PRO A 160 -19.33 19.77 -1.58
CA PRO A 160 -19.43 18.77 -2.63
C PRO A 160 -18.38 19.03 -3.73
N PHE A 161 -17.95 17.97 -4.40
CA PHE A 161 -17.23 18.05 -5.66
C PHE A 161 -17.67 16.95 -6.62
N HIS A 162 -17.31 17.14 -7.89
CA HIS A 162 -17.74 16.30 -9.00
C HIS A 162 -16.55 15.69 -9.72
N LEU A 163 -16.68 14.43 -10.13
CA LEU A 163 -15.79 13.77 -11.08
C LEU A 163 -16.56 13.38 -12.34
N ASN A 164 -15.98 13.73 -13.49
CA ASN A 164 -16.43 13.31 -14.80
C ASN A 164 -15.25 12.74 -15.57
N PHE A 165 -15.53 11.75 -16.42
CA PHE A 165 -14.52 11.05 -17.20
C PHE A 165 -14.81 11.24 -18.69
N SER A 166 -13.81 11.73 -19.41
CA SER A 166 -13.77 11.66 -20.86
C SER A 166 -13.36 10.25 -21.31
N LYS A 167 -13.55 9.93 -22.61
CA LYS A 167 -13.08 8.65 -23.16
C LYS A 167 -11.59 8.46 -22.95
N ILE A 168 -10.82 9.52 -23.17
CA ILE A 168 -9.36 9.45 -23.03
C ILE A 168 -8.94 9.24 -21.57
N ASP A 169 -9.64 9.84 -20.60
CA ASP A 169 -9.37 9.57 -19.18
C ASP A 169 -9.52 8.08 -18.87
N VAL A 170 -10.62 7.46 -19.30
CA VAL A 170 -10.92 6.04 -19.04
C VAL A 170 -9.87 5.14 -19.68
N MET A 171 -9.50 5.41 -20.94
CA MET A 171 -8.48 4.63 -21.64
C MET A 171 -7.12 4.72 -20.95
N ARG A 172 -6.73 5.93 -20.55
CA ARG A 172 -5.46 6.18 -19.88
C ARG A 172 -5.40 5.46 -18.53
N LEU A 173 -6.46 5.58 -17.72
CA LEU A 173 -6.57 4.92 -16.42
C LEU A 173 -6.59 3.39 -16.56
N ALA A 174 -7.29 2.85 -17.56
CA ALA A 174 -7.30 1.41 -17.82
C ALA A 174 -5.90 0.89 -18.17
N LEU A 175 -5.21 1.55 -19.12
CA LEU A 175 -3.83 1.20 -19.47
C LEU A 175 -2.86 1.33 -18.29
N LYS A 176 -3.11 2.29 -17.40
CA LYS A 176 -2.28 2.55 -16.22
C LYS A 176 -2.45 1.50 -15.13
N TYR A 177 -3.68 1.02 -14.91
CA TYR A 177 -4.04 0.28 -13.69
C TYR A 177 -4.54 -1.15 -13.87
N LEU A 178 -4.96 -1.60 -15.06
CA LEU A 178 -5.56 -2.94 -15.22
C LEU A 178 -4.62 -4.07 -14.76
N ASP A 179 -3.33 -4.00 -15.09
CA ASP A 179 -2.36 -5.02 -14.66
C ASP A 179 -2.20 -5.06 -13.13
N SER A 180 -2.19 -3.89 -12.49
CA SER A 180 -2.15 -3.75 -11.03
C SER A 180 -3.41 -4.30 -10.36
N LEU A 181 -4.59 -4.02 -10.94
CA LEU A 181 -5.87 -4.55 -10.46
C LEU A 181 -5.93 -6.09 -10.56
N ASP A 182 -5.46 -6.64 -11.67
CA ASP A 182 -5.42 -8.09 -11.89
C ASP A 182 -4.45 -8.78 -10.92
N LEU A 183 -3.29 -8.17 -10.66
CA LEU A 183 -2.35 -8.67 -9.65
C LEU A 183 -2.96 -8.60 -8.25
N ALA A 184 -3.57 -7.47 -7.86
CA ALA A 184 -4.20 -7.31 -6.56
C ALA A 184 -5.30 -8.37 -6.34
N LEU A 185 -6.10 -8.66 -7.36
CA LEU A 185 -7.13 -9.70 -7.30
C LEU A 185 -6.53 -11.11 -7.17
N LYS A 186 -5.42 -11.41 -7.87
CA LYS A 186 -4.70 -12.69 -7.71
C LYS A 186 -4.18 -12.86 -6.28
N MET A 187 -3.52 -11.84 -5.75
CA MET A 187 -2.98 -11.87 -4.38
C MET A 187 -4.09 -11.99 -3.34
N TYR A 188 -5.18 -11.24 -3.49
CA TYR A 188 -6.35 -11.36 -2.62
C TYR A 188 -6.95 -12.77 -2.62
N ARG A 189 -7.06 -13.41 -3.79
CA ARG A 189 -7.56 -14.80 -3.88
C ARG A 189 -6.65 -15.78 -3.13
N MET A 190 -5.33 -15.64 -3.25
CA MET A 190 -4.37 -16.45 -2.49
C MET A 190 -4.54 -16.25 -0.99
N ILE A 191 -4.64 -15.00 -0.53
CA ILE A 191 -4.91 -14.68 0.88
C ILE A 191 -6.21 -15.33 1.35
N CYS A 192 -7.30 -15.21 0.57
CA CYS A 192 -8.58 -15.85 0.89
C CYS A 192 -8.48 -17.37 1.00
N GLU A 193 -7.74 -18.02 0.10
CA GLU A 193 -7.54 -19.47 0.11
C GLU A 193 -6.81 -19.94 1.36
N GLU A 194 -5.77 -19.20 1.78
CA GLU A 194 -5.04 -19.49 3.01
C GLU A 194 -5.86 -19.18 4.27
N MET A 195 -6.49 -18.01 4.34
CA MET A 195 -7.28 -17.60 5.51
C MET A 195 -8.49 -18.52 5.77
N LYS A 196 -9.05 -19.17 4.73
CA LYS A 196 -10.10 -20.20 4.89
C LYS A 196 -9.64 -21.38 5.76
N LYS A 197 -8.34 -21.68 5.82
CA LYS A 197 -7.79 -22.78 6.62
C LYS A 197 -7.93 -22.51 8.12
N ILE A 198 -7.85 -21.25 8.54
CA ILE A 198 -7.93 -20.84 9.96
C ILE A 198 -9.29 -20.21 10.34
N ARG A 199 -10.15 -19.90 9.35
CA ARG A 199 -11.54 -19.41 9.53
C ARG A 199 -11.64 -18.15 10.43
N ARG A 200 -10.67 -17.25 10.32
CA ARG A 200 -10.68 -15.95 11.00
C ARG A 200 -11.02 -14.82 10.01
N PRO A 201 -11.69 -13.74 10.47
CA PRO A 201 -11.77 -12.52 9.68
C PRO A 201 -10.37 -11.94 9.49
N PHE A 202 -10.20 -11.19 8.40
CA PHE A 202 -8.99 -10.44 8.11
C PHE A 202 -9.36 -9.18 7.35
N GLY A 203 -8.50 -8.16 7.43
CA GLY A 203 -8.61 -6.96 6.62
C GLY A 203 -7.60 -6.91 5.48
N ILE A 204 -7.92 -6.11 4.46
CA ILE A 204 -7.09 -5.85 3.29
C ILE A 204 -6.83 -4.36 3.13
N GLU A 205 -5.58 -4.03 2.88
CA GLU A 205 -5.15 -2.72 2.40
C GLU A 205 -4.46 -2.84 1.04
N VAL A 206 -4.62 -1.82 0.21
CA VAL A 206 -3.83 -1.66 -1.02
C VAL A 206 -2.96 -0.41 -0.94
N ALA A 207 -1.67 -0.56 -1.25
CA ALA A 207 -0.70 0.53 -1.17
C ALA A 207 -0.47 1.21 -2.53
N PHE A 208 -0.48 2.55 -2.52
CA PHE A 208 -0.23 3.47 -3.63
C PHE A 208 0.87 4.49 -3.29
N ASP A 209 1.34 4.53 -2.04
CA ASP A 209 2.22 5.56 -1.51
C ASP A 209 3.66 5.47 -2.04
N GLU A 210 4.06 4.30 -2.54
CA GLU A 210 5.37 4.08 -3.18
C GLU A 210 5.42 4.61 -4.64
N LEU A 211 4.29 5.04 -5.23
CA LEU A 211 4.28 5.72 -6.52
C LEU A 211 4.98 7.10 -6.42
N PRO A 212 5.76 7.52 -7.44
CA PRO A 212 6.52 8.77 -7.38
C PRO A 212 5.65 10.04 -7.51
N GLU A 213 4.41 9.91 -7.99
CA GLU A 213 3.47 11.02 -8.14
C GLU A 213 2.36 10.98 -7.09
N LEU A 214 1.77 12.15 -6.81
CA LEU A 214 0.61 12.26 -5.95
C LEU A 214 -0.57 11.51 -6.54
N THR A 215 -1.31 10.78 -5.70
CA THR A 215 -2.52 10.09 -6.11
C THR A 215 -3.61 11.11 -6.44
N LYS A 216 -4.08 11.11 -7.69
CA LYS A 216 -5.15 11.98 -8.18
C LYS A 216 -6.51 11.35 -7.86
N GLU A 217 -7.57 12.16 -7.84
CA GLU A 217 -8.92 11.72 -7.48
C GLU A 217 -9.51 10.74 -8.51
N LYS A 218 -9.25 10.97 -9.80
CA LYS A 218 -9.69 10.07 -10.87
C LYS A 218 -9.02 8.70 -10.76
N ASP A 219 -7.72 8.69 -10.45
CA ASP A 219 -6.92 7.48 -10.26
C ASP A 219 -7.46 6.66 -9.08
N LEU A 220 -7.68 7.31 -7.93
CA LEU A 220 -8.25 6.65 -6.75
C LEU A 220 -9.66 6.10 -7.01
N TYR A 221 -10.54 6.92 -7.61
CA TYR A 221 -11.92 6.52 -7.91
C TYR A 221 -11.95 5.34 -8.88
N PHE A 222 -11.19 5.42 -9.97
CA PHE A 222 -11.12 4.35 -10.96
C PHE A 222 -10.64 3.06 -10.32
N TYR A 223 -9.56 3.11 -9.55
CA TYR A 223 -8.99 1.91 -8.95
C TYR A 223 -9.95 1.23 -7.96
N LEU A 224 -10.53 1.99 -7.02
CA LEU A 224 -11.50 1.45 -6.06
C LEU A 224 -12.76 0.93 -6.75
N ARG A 225 -13.24 1.63 -7.79
CA ARG A 225 -14.41 1.21 -8.55
C ARG A 225 -14.17 -0.11 -9.29
N GLU A 226 -13.00 -0.25 -9.91
CA GLU A 226 -12.65 -1.46 -10.65
C GLU A 226 -12.40 -2.66 -9.73
N LEU A 227 -11.84 -2.44 -8.53
CA LEU A 227 -11.76 -3.47 -7.49
C LEU A 227 -13.14 -3.93 -7.04
N TRP A 228 -14.02 -2.96 -6.74
CA TRP A 228 -15.39 -3.23 -6.29
C TRP A 228 -16.17 -4.03 -7.34
N ASP A 229 -16.06 -3.67 -8.62
CA ASP A 229 -16.71 -4.36 -9.72
C ASP A 229 -16.20 -5.80 -9.92
N ARG A 230 -14.92 -6.04 -9.58
CA ARG A 230 -14.30 -7.38 -9.54
C ARG A 230 -14.62 -8.18 -8.26
N GLY A 231 -15.43 -7.62 -7.36
CA GLY A 231 -15.84 -8.26 -6.11
C GLY A 231 -14.78 -8.19 -5.00
N LEU A 232 -13.76 -7.33 -5.12
CA LEU A 232 -12.80 -7.05 -4.07
C LEU A 232 -13.18 -5.75 -3.35
N SER A 233 -13.59 -5.87 -2.08
CA SER A 233 -13.73 -4.73 -1.17
C SER A 233 -12.52 -4.70 -0.24
N ILE A 234 -11.95 -3.52 -0.04
CA ILE A 234 -10.76 -3.32 0.79
C ILE A 234 -11.07 -2.38 1.95
N ASP A 235 -10.49 -2.63 3.11
CA ASP A 235 -10.71 -1.84 4.32
C ASP A 235 -9.94 -0.52 4.27
N PHE A 236 -8.72 -0.57 3.71
CA PHE A 236 -7.85 0.59 3.61
C PHE A 236 -7.22 0.74 2.23
N ILE A 237 -6.94 1.99 1.85
CA ILE A 237 -6.08 2.31 0.71
C ILE A 237 -5.07 3.37 1.14
N ALA A 238 -3.81 3.19 0.73
CA ALA A 238 -2.73 4.10 1.12
C ALA A 238 -2.27 4.96 -0.06
N PRO A 239 -2.87 6.13 -0.30
CA PRO A 239 -2.48 7.01 -1.40
C PRO A 239 -1.16 7.74 -1.12
N ASN A 240 -0.45 8.12 -2.19
CA ASN A 240 0.63 9.12 -2.08
C ASN A 240 0.02 10.52 -1.92
N ILE A 241 0.15 11.08 -0.71
CA ILE A 241 -0.28 12.44 -0.36
C ILE A 241 0.86 13.47 -0.29
N GLY A 242 2.09 13.06 -0.62
CA GLY A 242 3.29 13.88 -0.57
C GLY A 242 4.15 13.66 0.67
N PHE A 243 3.89 12.60 1.44
CA PHE A 243 4.75 12.22 2.54
C PHE A 243 6.03 11.58 2.03
N LYS A 244 7.16 11.97 2.63
CA LYS A 244 8.47 11.38 2.36
C LYS A 244 8.94 10.61 3.59
N LYS A 245 9.64 9.48 3.39
CA LYS A 245 10.20 8.70 4.48
C LYS A 245 11.18 9.55 5.32
N ARG A 246 11.03 9.51 6.64
CA ARG A 246 11.89 10.20 7.63
C ARG A 246 12.09 11.69 7.39
N LYS A 247 11.06 12.36 6.88
CA LYS A 247 11.03 13.82 6.70
C LYS A 247 9.70 14.38 7.17
N ASP A 248 9.75 15.58 7.72
CA ASP A 248 8.54 16.35 8.00
C ASP A 248 7.90 16.79 6.67
N TYR A 249 6.60 17.06 6.71
CA TYR A 249 5.88 17.60 5.57
C TYR A 249 6.20 19.07 5.41
N GLU A 250 6.70 19.44 4.23
CA GLU A 250 7.14 20.80 3.90
C GLU A 250 6.12 21.56 3.04
N GLY A 251 4.99 20.93 2.68
CA GLY A 251 3.96 21.52 1.84
C GLY A 251 2.96 22.38 2.62
N ASP A 252 2.02 22.99 1.88
CA ASP A 252 0.94 23.78 2.47
C ASP A 252 -0.12 22.87 3.12
N LEU A 253 -0.48 23.18 4.37
CA LEU A 253 -1.43 22.37 5.15
C LEU A 253 -2.88 22.49 4.64
N VAL A 254 -3.25 23.62 4.05
CA VAL A 254 -4.59 23.81 3.48
C VAL A 254 -4.72 22.97 2.21
N GLU A 255 -3.70 22.96 1.35
CA GLU A 255 -3.64 22.08 0.18
C GLU A 255 -3.63 20.61 0.56
N LEU A 256 -2.86 20.23 1.60
CA LEU A 256 -2.85 18.87 2.12
C LEU A 256 -4.24 18.46 2.59
N ARG A 257 -4.90 19.30 3.40
CA ARG A 257 -6.24 19.03 3.93
C ARG A 257 -7.25 18.86 2.81
N ASP A 258 -7.27 19.77 1.82
CA ASP A 258 -8.21 19.71 0.70
C ASP A 258 -8.01 18.43 -0.14
N ARG A 259 -6.75 18.09 -0.42
CA ARG A 259 -6.40 16.83 -1.12
C ARG A 259 -6.90 15.61 -0.34
N VAL A 260 -6.57 15.53 0.95
CA VAL A 260 -6.93 14.37 1.79
C VAL A 260 -8.45 14.27 1.95
N GLU A 261 -9.15 15.39 2.10
CA GLU A 261 -10.61 15.43 2.20
C GLU A 261 -11.26 14.83 0.96
N ARG A 262 -10.80 15.22 -0.23
CA ARG A 262 -11.30 14.72 -1.50
C ARG A 262 -11.03 13.22 -1.66
N LEU A 263 -9.79 12.78 -1.40
CA LEU A 263 -9.44 11.36 -1.46
C LEU A 263 -10.23 10.52 -0.44
N SER A 264 -10.42 11.03 0.78
CA SER A 264 -11.15 10.34 1.84
C SER A 264 -12.62 10.18 1.50
N SER A 265 -13.25 11.22 0.94
CA SER A 265 -14.66 11.14 0.51
C SER A 265 -14.88 10.10 -0.59
N ILE A 266 -13.92 9.93 -1.50
CA ILE A 266 -13.94 8.90 -2.54
C ILE A 266 -13.82 7.52 -1.89
N ALA A 267 -12.80 7.31 -1.06
CA ALA A 267 -12.56 6.03 -0.38
C ALA A 267 -13.79 5.59 0.43
N ARG A 268 -14.36 6.50 1.21
CA ARG A 268 -15.56 6.24 2.03
C ARG A 268 -16.77 5.82 1.21
N SER A 269 -16.91 6.29 -0.02
CA SER A 269 -18.01 5.87 -0.91
C SER A 269 -17.97 4.38 -1.27
N PHE A 270 -16.80 3.73 -1.10
CA PHE A 270 -16.59 2.30 -1.29
C PHE A 270 -16.50 1.52 0.03
N GLY A 271 -16.71 2.16 1.18
CA GLY A 271 -16.51 1.54 2.49
C GLY A 271 -15.04 1.42 2.91
N THR A 272 -14.13 2.11 2.22
CA THR A 272 -12.68 2.09 2.45
C THR A 272 -12.24 3.34 3.22
N LEU A 273 -11.23 3.21 4.07
CA LEU A 273 -10.57 4.33 4.77
C LEU A 273 -9.18 4.62 4.21
N LEU A 274 -8.68 5.84 4.43
CA LEU A 274 -7.30 6.17 4.06
C LEU A 274 -6.32 5.66 5.11
N SER A 275 -5.25 5.03 4.64
CA SER A 275 -4.09 4.64 5.44
C SER A 275 -2.90 5.50 5.08
N PHE A 276 -2.40 6.30 6.02
CA PHE A 276 -1.28 7.20 5.79
C PHE A 276 0.03 6.51 6.11
N HIS A 277 0.77 6.16 5.07
CA HIS A 277 2.09 5.55 5.17
C HIS A 277 3.18 6.58 5.40
N SER A 278 4.36 6.08 5.77
CA SER A 278 5.53 6.90 6.06
C SER A 278 5.28 7.98 7.11
N GLY A 279 4.37 7.77 8.08
CA GLY A 279 3.95 8.77 9.07
C GLY A 279 5.05 9.29 10.01
N SER A 280 6.23 8.68 9.99
CA SER A 280 7.40 9.13 10.75
C SER A 280 8.09 10.33 10.08
N GLY A 281 8.44 11.33 10.88
CA GLY A 281 9.02 12.60 10.44
C GLY A 281 10.53 12.62 10.49
N SER A 282 11.08 13.83 10.57
CA SER A 282 12.52 14.06 10.69
C SER A 282 13.11 13.51 11.99
N GLY A 283 12.30 13.38 13.05
CA GLY A 283 12.71 12.76 14.30
C GLY A 283 11.56 12.07 15.03
N PRO A 284 11.87 11.38 16.15
CA PRO A 284 10.90 10.53 16.84
C PRO A 284 9.78 11.30 17.56
N PHE A 285 9.89 12.64 17.62
CA PHE A 285 8.92 13.51 18.29
C PHE A 285 8.16 14.43 17.34
N THR A 286 8.49 14.44 16.04
CA THR A 286 7.95 15.44 15.11
C THR A 286 6.67 14.98 14.42
N GLY A 287 6.39 13.67 14.38
CA GLY A 287 5.26 13.15 13.59
C GLY A 287 5.49 13.48 12.13
N LYS A 288 4.69 14.33 11.50
CA LYS A 288 5.00 14.91 10.17
C LYS A 288 5.28 16.40 10.20
N GLY A 289 5.55 16.95 11.37
CA GLY A 289 5.56 18.38 11.61
C GLY A 289 4.25 18.86 12.20
N LYS A 290 4.31 20.07 12.77
CA LYS A 290 3.20 20.70 13.50
C LYS A 290 1.97 20.90 12.60
N GLY A 291 0.79 20.50 13.08
CA GLY A 291 -0.48 20.74 12.38
C GLY A 291 -0.83 19.71 11.31
N VAL A 292 0.10 18.81 10.95
CA VAL A 292 -0.15 17.83 9.89
C VAL A 292 -1.16 16.78 10.34
N TYR A 293 -0.98 16.21 11.53
CA TYR A 293 -1.88 15.16 12.01
C TYR A 293 -3.30 15.72 12.24
N GLU A 294 -3.40 16.95 12.75
CA GLU A 294 -4.66 17.67 12.91
C GLU A 294 -5.33 17.91 11.55
N ALA A 295 -4.58 18.33 10.53
CA ALA A 295 -5.10 18.49 9.18
C ALA A 295 -5.64 17.17 8.60
N LEU A 296 -4.97 16.04 8.87
CA LEU A 296 -5.46 14.73 8.46
C LEU A 296 -6.76 14.35 9.17
N LEU A 297 -6.84 14.55 10.49
CA LEU A 297 -8.06 14.26 11.28
C LEU A 297 -9.24 15.10 10.79
N GLU A 298 -9.06 16.40 10.57
CA GLU A 298 -10.09 17.27 10.00
C GLU A 298 -10.54 16.77 8.62
N ALA A 299 -9.59 16.43 7.75
CA ALA A 299 -9.87 16.03 6.37
C ALA A 299 -10.60 14.68 6.27
N THR A 300 -10.30 13.73 7.16
CA THR A 300 -10.93 12.40 7.13
C THR A 300 -12.17 12.28 8.02
N GLY A 301 -12.48 13.33 8.80
CA GLY A 301 -13.49 13.26 9.86
C GLY A 301 -13.11 12.19 10.90
N GLU A 302 -11.85 12.21 11.34
CA GLU A 302 -11.25 11.34 12.36
C GLU A 302 -11.17 9.84 12.00
N ASN A 303 -11.57 9.45 10.79
CA ASN A 303 -11.54 8.06 10.32
C ASN A 303 -10.32 7.82 9.43
N LEU A 304 -9.20 7.41 10.04
CA LEU A 304 -7.97 7.11 9.33
C LEU A 304 -7.18 5.98 9.99
N LYS A 305 -6.30 5.36 9.21
CA LYS A 305 -5.17 4.56 9.71
C LYS A 305 -3.88 5.35 9.51
N TYR A 306 -2.96 5.30 10.47
CA TYR A 306 -1.70 6.04 10.43
C TYR A 306 -0.53 5.10 10.74
N LYS A 307 0.34 4.86 9.74
CA LYS A 307 1.48 3.95 9.89
C LYS A 307 2.74 4.72 10.25
N VAL A 308 3.26 4.45 11.44
CA VAL A 308 4.56 4.91 11.90
C VAL A 308 5.56 3.75 11.93
N SER A 309 6.77 4.00 11.45
CA SER A 309 7.86 3.02 11.44
C SER A 309 9.15 3.65 11.97
N GLY A 310 9.98 2.87 12.67
CA GLY A 310 11.26 3.32 13.20
C GLY A 310 11.22 4.24 14.43
N VAL A 311 10.11 4.95 14.69
CA VAL A 311 10.02 5.90 15.82
C VAL A 311 10.28 5.22 17.17
N TYR A 312 9.69 4.06 17.42
CA TYR A 312 9.85 3.37 18.70
C TYR A 312 11.27 2.88 18.95
N ILE A 313 11.99 2.43 17.91
CA ILE A 313 13.40 2.02 18.09
C ILE A 313 14.29 3.25 18.33
N GLU A 314 14.01 4.39 17.67
CA GLU A 314 14.70 5.64 17.94
C GLU A 314 14.44 6.14 19.37
N LEU A 315 13.21 6.03 19.86
CA LEU A 315 12.87 6.35 21.25
C LEU A 315 13.59 5.43 22.23
N LEU A 316 13.66 4.12 21.94
CA LEU A 316 14.42 3.17 22.75
C LEU A 316 15.89 3.56 22.80
N PHE A 317 16.52 3.89 21.66
CA PHE A 317 17.91 4.33 21.63
C PHE A 317 18.14 5.62 22.41
N LYS A 318 17.20 6.58 22.37
CA LYS A 318 17.28 7.78 23.23
C LYS A 318 17.19 7.46 24.71
N ILE A 319 16.33 6.52 25.10
CA ILE A 319 16.25 6.05 26.49
C ILE A 319 17.59 5.40 26.89
N MET A 320 18.15 4.54 26.03
CA MET A 320 19.44 3.89 26.29
C MET A 320 20.59 4.90 26.40
N GLU A 321 20.62 5.91 25.52
CA GLU A 321 21.60 7.00 25.56
C GLU A 321 21.51 7.82 26.85
N SER A 322 20.32 7.95 27.43
CA SER A 322 20.12 8.70 28.67
C SER A 322 20.75 8.02 29.91
N TYR A 323 21.09 6.73 29.82
CA TYR A 323 21.73 6.03 30.92
C TYR A 323 23.23 6.35 31.04
N PRO A 324 23.78 6.39 32.27
CA PRO A 324 25.22 6.57 32.46
C PRO A 324 26.05 5.51 31.71
N LYS A 325 27.21 5.92 31.20
CA LYS A 325 28.14 5.00 30.54
C LYS A 325 28.50 3.83 31.48
N GLY A 326 28.28 2.60 31.01
CA GLY A 326 28.55 1.37 31.78
C GLY A 326 27.33 0.79 32.52
N THR A 327 26.14 1.39 32.36
CA THR A 327 24.88 0.76 32.77
C THR A 327 24.71 -0.57 32.04
N ARG A 328 24.38 -1.63 32.78
CA ARG A 328 24.22 -3.00 32.29
C ARG A 328 22.76 -3.43 32.28
#